data_AF-A0A3M7QY09-F1
#
_entry.id   AF-A0A3M7QY09-F1
#
_cell.length_a   1.000
_cell.length_b   1.000
_cell.length_c   1.000
_cell.angle_alpha   90.00
_cell.angle_beta   90.00
_cell.angle_gamma   90.00
#
_symmetry.space_group_name_H-M   'P 1'
#
loop_
_entity.id
_entity.type
_entity.pdbx_description
1 polymer ?
#
loop_
_entity_poly.entity_id
_entity_poly.type
_entity_poly.pdbx_seq_one_letter_code
_entity_poly.pdbx_strand_id
1 'polypeptide(L)'
;DLEHTQSQVSNNFLISLINYLIDHKRANCDATRYRVCHILSGLMSVISNDQSIDEDLFDRLCDAMLERLKDINSRVQLQAISAIYRLQDPTDRDCRVIKALLFLMAHDPNWKVRFQALSKIVFCEQTLPEIIDRVRDPHLQVRRKAILILLYSNELTRKILQHSSKQKLDKEILEEVAIIIEEYSEYHLVSSQVSTSDKIKAIKYVIDVDFKADKESNNNSKSIKQLLQSRKTNLEELFKWLRFDRDN
;
A
#
# COMPACT_ATOMS: atom_id res chain seq x y z
N ASP A 1 17.62 -3.87 34.82
CA ASP A 1 16.31 -4.17 35.42
C ASP A 1 15.23 -3.16 35.05
N LEU A 2 15.35 -1.86 35.39
CA LEU A 2 14.34 -0.84 35.06
C LEU A 2 14.03 -0.68 33.56
N GLU A 3 15.03 -0.69 32.68
CA GLU A 3 14.82 -0.60 31.22
C GLU A 3 14.13 -1.86 30.66
N HIS A 4 14.42 -3.02 31.25
CA HIS A 4 13.83 -4.30 30.84
C HIS A 4 12.36 -4.40 31.27
N THR A 5 12.02 -3.90 32.46
CA THR A 5 10.63 -3.80 32.94
C THR A 5 9.83 -2.77 32.13
N GLN A 6 10.44 -1.64 31.74
CA GLN A 6 9.79 -0.61 30.93
C GLN A 6 9.52 -1.06 29.48
N SER A 7 10.44 -1.82 28.89
CA SER A 7 10.25 -2.45 27.57
C SER A 7 9.07 -3.44 27.59
N GLN A 8 8.98 -4.28 28.63
CA GLN A 8 7.87 -5.23 28.80
C GLN A 8 6.51 -4.53 28.98
N VAL A 9 6.43 -3.45 29.76
CA VAL A 9 5.17 -2.71 29.95
C VAL A 9 4.69 -2.05 28.65
N SER A 10 5.62 -1.47 27.87
CA SER A 10 5.31 -0.86 26.57
C SER A 10 4.79 -1.90 25.56
N ASN A 11 5.36 -3.11 25.59
CA ASN A 11 4.92 -4.21 24.73
C ASN A 11 3.50 -4.70 25.12
N ASN A 12 3.23 -4.88 26.41
CA ASN A 12 1.90 -5.29 26.90
C ASN A 12 0.79 -4.29 26.54
N PHE A 13 1.09 -2.99 26.59
CA PHE A 13 0.16 -1.95 26.15
C PHE A 13 -0.15 -2.07 24.65
N LEU A 14 0.88 -2.24 23.82
CA LEU A 14 0.73 -2.34 22.37
C LEU A 14 -0.14 -3.55 21.99
N ILE A 15 0.16 -4.71 22.58
CA ILE A 15 -0.62 -5.95 22.39
C ILE A 15 -2.08 -5.73 22.80
N SER A 16 -2.32 -5.11 23.96
CA SER A 16 -3.68 -4.84 24.46
C SER A 16 -4.45 -3.89 23.53
N LEU A 17 -3.79 -2.85 23.01
CA LEU A 17 -4.38 -1.91 22.07
C LEU A 17 -4.74 -2.59 20.74
N ILE A 18 -3.86 -3.43 20.18
CA ILE A 18 -4.13 -4.16 18.95
C ILE A 18 -5.32 -5.10 19.12
N ASN A 19 -5.36 -5.85 20.21
CA ASN A 19 -6.49 -6.72 20.54
C ASN A 19 -7.80 -5.94 20.59
N TYR A 20 -7.82 -4.82 21.34
CA TYR A 20 -8.99 -3.95 21.42
C TYR A 20 -9.45 -3.48 20.04
N LEU A 21 -8.54 -3.04 19.17
CA LEU A 21 -8.86 -2.58 17.82
C LEU A 21 -9.42 -3.74 16.95
N ILE A 22 -8.83 -4.93 17.04
CA ILE A 22 -9.32 -6.13 16.33
C ILE A 22 -10.74 -6.49 16.76
N ASP A 23 -11.08 -6.35 18.03
CA ASP A 23 -12.43 -6.65 18.55
C ASP A 23 -13.47 -5.65 18.02
N HIS A 24 -13.08 -4.40 17.80
CA HIS A 24 -13.95 -3.34 17.30
C HIS A 24 -13.99 -3.22 15.77
N LYS A 25 -13.32 -4.12 15.04
CA LYS A 25 -13.28 -4.09 13.56
C LYS A 25 -14.67 -4.17 12.91
N ARG A 26 -15.67 -4.76 13.57
CA ARG A 26 -17.05 -4.94 13.06
C ARG A 26 -18.03 -3.88 13.55
N ALA A 27 -17.56 -2.73 14.04
CA ALA A 27 -18.45 -1.67 14.47
C ALA A 27 -19.44 -1.24 13.37
N ASN A 28 -20.69 -0.97 13.75
CA ASN A 28 -21.74 -0.58 12.79
C ASN A 28 -21.36 0.71 12.04
N CYS A 29 -20.77 1.68 12.76
CA CYS A 29 -20.31 2.94 12.19
C CYS A 29 -19.08 2.73 11.30
N ASP A 30 -19.17 3.20 10.05
CA ASP A 30 -18.09 3.15 9.07
C ASP A 30 -16.88 4.00 9.50
N ALA A 31 -17.09 5.17 10.13
CA ALA A 31 -16.02 5.99 10.67
C ALA A 31 -15.22 5.26 11.78
N THR A 32 -15.89 4.43 12.59
CA THR A 32 -15.22 3.58 13.58
C THR A 32 -14.38 2.52 12.90
N ARG A 33 -14.94 1.80 11.92
CA ARG A 33 -14.20 0.78 11.16
C ARG A 33 -12.99 1.38 10.42
N TYR A 34 -13.15 2.57 9.85
CA TYR A 34 -12.07 3.32 9.22
C TYR A 34 -10.96 3.64 10.21
N ARG A 35 -11.30 4.21 11.38
CA ARG A 35 -10.32 4.57 12.41
C ARG A 35 -9.59 3.33 12.93
N VAL A 36 -10.30 2.23 13.15
CA VAL A 36 -9.68 0.93 13.53
C VAL A 36 -8.63 0.52 12.50
N CYS A 37 -8.98 0.46 11.22
CA CYS A 37 -8.04 0.06 10.17
C CYS A 37 -6.87 1.04 10.01
N HIS A 38 -7.14 2.35 10.10
CA HIS A 38 -6.12 3.39 9.99
C HIS A 38 -5.09 3.33 11.12
N ILE A 39 -5.55 3.17 12.37
CA ILE A 39 -4.65 3.04 13.53
C ILE A 39 -3.84 1.75 13.40
N LEU A 40 -4.48 0.62 13.07
CA LEU A 40 -3.78 -0.66 12.86
C LEU A 40 -2.70 -0.53 11.77
N SER A 41 -2.98 0.15 10.65
CA SER A 41 -1.97 0.42 9.63
C SER A 41 -0.78 1.24 10.17
N GLY A 42 -1.05 2.26 10.97
CA GLY A 42 -0.02 3.05 11.64
C GLY A 42 0.84 2.19 12.57
N LEU A 43 0.21 1.35 13.40
CA LEU A 43 0.89 0.45 14.33
C LEU A 43 1.76 -0.57 13.60
N MET A 44 1.28 -1.15 12.49
CA MET A 44 2.05 -2.10 11.68
C MET A 44 3.36 -1.50 11.16
N SER A 45 3.40 -0.20 10.88
CA SER A 45 4.62 0.50 10.46
C SER A 45 5.66 0.69 11.57
N VAL A 46 5.25 0.54 12.84
CA VAL A 46 6.10 0.60 14.04
C VAL A 46 6.57 -0.80 14.39
N ILE A 47 5.64 -1.75 14.45
CA ILE A 47 5.85 -3.16 14.81
C ILE A 47 6.84 -3.84 13.88
N SER A 48 6.76 -3.59 12.57
CA SER A 48 7.65 -4.25 11.60
C SER A 48 9.15 -3.96 11.77
N ASN A 49 9.54 -3.03 12.66
CA ASN A 49 10.94 -2.76 12.98
C ASN A 49 11.38 -3.29 14.36
N ASP A 50 10.46 -3.80 15.17
CA ASP A 50 10.70 -4.18 16.56
C ASP A 50 10.10 -5.58 16.81
N GLN A 51 10.88 -6.58 17.22
CA GLN A 51 10.51 -8.01 17.33
C GLN A 51 9.52 -8.28 18.50
N SER A 52 8.62 -7.35 18.76
CA SER A 52 7.81 -7.28 19.97
C SER A 52 6.52 -8.09 19.91
N ILE A 53 6.07 -8.53 18.74
CA ILE A 53 4.76 -9.18 18.54
C ILE A 53 4.92 -10.62 18.08
N ASP A 54 4.13 -11.52 18.68
CA ASP A 54 4.07 -12.94 18.30
C ASP A 54 3.32 -13.18 16.99
N GLU A 55 3.53 -14.35 16.41
CA GLU A 55 2.94 -14.78 15.13
C GLU A 55 1.41 -14.86 15.21
N ASP A 56 0.86 -15.31 16.35
CA ASP A 56 -0.58 -15.43 16.58
C ASP A 56 -1.32 -14.08 16.50
N LEU A 57 -0.77 -13.01 17.11
CA LEU A 57 -1.38 -11.68 17.04
C LEU A 57 -1.30 -11.11 15.63
N PHE A 58 -0.23 -11.42 14.90
CA PHE A 58 -0.05 -11.01 13.52
C PHE A 58 -1.09 -11.67 12.60
N ASP A 59 -1.33 -12.97 12.76
CA ASP A 59 -2.35 -13.71 12.03
C ASP A 59 -3.76 -13.17 12.31
N ARG A 60 -4.08 -12.90 13.58
CA ARG A 60 -5.37 -12.30 13.97
C ARG A 60 -5.56 -10.92 13.35
N LEU A 61 -4.50 -10.11 13.26
CA LEU A 61 -4.53 -8.82 12.58
C LEU A 61 -4.74 -8.98 11.07
N CYS A 62 -4.03 -9.93 10.46
CA CYS A 62 -4.17 -10.26 9.05
C CYS A 62 -5.62 -10.66 8.73
N ASP A 63 -6.20 -11.58 9.50
CA ASP A 63 -7.59 -12.01 9.37
C ASP A 63 -8.58 -10.84 9.51
N ALA A 64 -8.35 -9.99 10.52
CA ALA A 64 -9.19 -8.81 10.76
C ALA A 64 -9.21 -7.86 9.56
N MET A 65 -8.06 -7.62 8.94
CA MET A 65 -7.95 -6.72 7.80
C MET A 65 -8.37 -7.36 6.48
N LEU A 66 -8.13 -8.66 6.28
CA LEU A 66 -8.67 -9.42 5.15
C LEU A 66 -10.20 -9.39 5.14
N GLU A 67 -10.85 -9.41 6.30
CA GLU A 67 -12.29 -9.18 6.41
C GLU A 67 -12.68 -7.75 5.98
N ARG A 68 -11.90 -6.74 6.39
CA ARG A 68 -12.15 -5.33 6.09
C ARG A 68 -11.80 -4.93 4.65
N LEU A 69 -11.06 -5.75 3.90
CA LEU A 69 -10.93 -5.59 2.45
C LEU A 69 -12.29 -5.70 1.72
N LYS A 70 -13.27 -6.39 2.31
CA LYS A 70 -14.62 -6.58 1.77
C LYS A 70 -15.62 -5.56 2.31
N ASP A 71 -15.15 -4.46 2.90
CA ASP A 71 -16.02 -3.45 3.47
C ASP A 71 -16.83 -2.71 2.40
N ILE A 72 -18.07 -2.36 2.71
CA ILE A 72 -18.96 -1.59 1.83
C ILE A 72 -18.38 -0.19 1.58
N ASN A 73 -17.73 0.41 2.59
CA ASN A 73 -17.12 1.72 2.44
C ASN A 73 -15.68 1.58 1.93
N SER A 74 -15.44 2.07 0.71
CA SER A 74 -14.09 2.03 0.10
C SER A 74 -13.01 2.72 0.94
N ARG A 75 -13.33 3.74 1.73
CA ARG A 75 -12.34 4.35 2.63
C ARG A 75 -11.80 3.35 3.66
N VAL A 76 -12.65 2.43 4.12
CA VAL A 76 -12.24 1.35 5.04
C VAL A 76 -11.36 0.34 4.28
N GLN A 77 -11.76 -0.06 3.06
CA GLN A 77 -10.97 -0.95 2.21
C GLN A 77 -9.54 -0.40 1.97
N LEU A 78 -9.43 0.89 1.64
CA LEU A 78 -8.15 1.58 1.41
C LEU A 78 -7.22 1.49 2.65
N GLN A 79 -7.78 1.67 3.86
CA GLN A 79 -7.00 1.55 5.09
C GLN A 79 -6.63 0.10 5.42
N ALA A 80 -7.52 -0.85 5.15
CA ALA A 80 -7.23 -2.26 5.32
C ALA A 80 -6.07 -2.70 4.39
N ILE A 81 -6.04 -2.25 3.13
CA ILE A 81 -4.89 -2.47 2.23
C ILE A 81 -3.60 -1.91 2.84
N SER A 82 -3.63 -0.68 3.34
CA SER A 82 -2.47 -0.05 4.01
C SER A 82 -1.98 -0.81 5.24
N ALA A 83 -2.86 -1.54 5.92
CA ALA A 83 -2.49 -2.31 7.11
C ALA A 83 -1.77 -3.62 6.78
N ILE A 84 -2.20 -4.36 5.75
CA ILE A 84 -1.70 -5.71 5.49
C ILE A 84 -0.75 -5.85 4.31
N TYR A 85 -0.51 -4.82 3.51
CA TYR A 85 0.33 -5.00 2.32
C TYR A 85 1.75 -5.49 2.61
N ARG A 86 2.26 -5.26 3.83
CA ARG A 86 3.59 -5.75 4.25
C ARG A 86 3.63 -7.24 4.57
N LEU A 87 2.46 -7.89 4.66
CA LEU A 87 2.32 -9.30 5.01
C LEU A 87 2.22 -10.20 3.76
N GLN A 88 2.56 -9.66 2.59
CA GLN A 88 2.68 -10.43 1.37
C GLN A 88 3.92 -11.32 1.44
N ASP A 89 3.75 -12.60 1.15
CA ASP A 89 4.85 -13.55 0.97
C ASP A 89 4.92 -13.95 -0.51
N PRO A 90 5.87 -13.41 -1.29
CA PRO A 90 6.03 -13.75 -2.70
C PRO A 90 6.58 -15.16 -2.93
N THR A 91 7.05 -15.86 -1.89
CA THR A 91 7.52 -17.25 -1.98
C THR A 91 6.39 -18.26 -1.82
N ASP A 92 5.31 -17.87 -1.14
CA ASP A 92 4.08 -18.65 -0.98
C ASP A 92 3.09 -18.38 -2.12
N ARG A 93 2.90 -19.37 -3.00
CA ARG A 93 1.92 -19.30 -4.09
C ARG A 93 0.48 -19.14 -3.59
N ASP A 94 0.21 -19.59 -2.37
CA ASP A 94 -1.10 -19.54 -1.75
C ASP A 94 -1.30 -18.34 -0.82
N CYS A 95 -0.36 -17.39 -0.80
CA CYS A 95 -0.38 -16.23 0.06
C CYS A 95 -1.74 -15.49 -0.01
N ARG A 96 -2.45 -15.51 1.12
CA ARG A 96 -3.82 -14.96 1.25
C ARG A 96 -3.88 -13.47 0.94
N VAL A 97 -2.84 -12.72 1.33
CA VAL A 97 -2.76 -11.27 1.10
C VAL A 97 -2.54 -10.95 -0.37
N ILE A 98 -1.62 -11.65 -1.04
CA ILE A 98 -1.40 -11.48 -2.50
C ILE A 98 -2.70 -11.76 -3.24
N LYS A 99 -3.36 -12.91 -2.98
CA LYS A 99 -4.63 -13.28 -3.62
C LYS A 99 -5.72 -12.21 -3.41
N ALA A 100 -5.84 -11.69 -2.20
CA ALA A 100 -6.82 -10.66 -1.89
C ALA A 100 -6.54 -9.33 -2.61
N LEU A 101 -5.27 -8.90 -2.67
CA LEU A 101 -4.88 -7.69 -3.38
C LEU A 101 -5.06 -7.82 -4.90
N LEU A 102 -4.72 -8.98 -5.49
CA LEU A 102 -4.97 -9.27 -6.90
C LEU A 102 -6.47 -9.21 -7.22
N PHE A 103 -7.31 -9.80 -6.36
CA PHE A 103 -8.76 -9.76 -6.51
C PHE A 103 -9.30 -8.31 -6.51
N LEU A 104 -8.90 -7.50 -5.52
CA LEU A 104 -9.31 -6.10 -5.45
C LEU A 104 -8.80 -5.29 -6.64
N MET A 105 -7.55 -5.50 -7.04
CA MET A 105 -6.94 -4.83 -8.18
C MET A 105 -7.73 -5.07 -9.47
N ALA A 106 -8.27 -6.27 -9.67
CA ALA A 106 -9.03 -6.62 -10.87
C ALA A 106 -10.51 -6.26 -10.82
N HIS A 107 -11.14 -6.38 -9.65
CA HIS A 107 -12.61 -6.43 -9.57
C HIS A 107 -13.26 -5.33 -8.72
N ASP A 108 -12.48 -4.55 -7.93
CA ASP A 108 -13.10 -3.55 -7.07
C ASP A 108 -13.77 -2.44 -7.90
N PRO A 109 -15.04 -2.07 -7.62
CA PRO A 109 -15.73 -1.03 -8.38
C PRO A 109 -15.07 0.34 -8.23
N ASN A 110 -14.43 0.61 -7.09
CA ASN A 110 -13.78 1.88 -6.82
C ASN A 110 -12.35 1.89 -7.36
N TRP A 111 -12.10 2.76 -8.35
CA TRP A 111 -10.78 2.88 -8.97
C TRP A 111 -9.66 3.21 -7.98
N LYS A 112 -9.95 3.90 -6.87
CA LYS A 112 -8.95 4.21 -5.84
C LYS A 112 -8.49 2.94 -5.11
N VAL A 113 -9.40 1.99 -4.90
CA VAL A 113 -9.07 0.70 -4.28
C VAL A 113 -8.23 -0.14 -5.24
N ARG A 114 -8.62 -0.20 -6.52
CA ARG A 114 -7.81 -0.86 -7.57
C ARG A 114 -6.41 -0.25 -7.67
N PHE A 115 -6.33 1.08 -7.73
CA PHE A 115 -5.08 1.84 -7.76
C PHE A 115 -4.20 1.54 -6.54
N GLN A 116 -4.77 1.51 -5.34
CA GLN A 116 -4.01 1.26 -4.13
C GLN A 116 -3.54 -0.19 -4.04
N ALA A 117 -4.37 -1.16 -4.41
CA ALA A 117 -3.97 -2.57 -4.50
C ALA A 117 -2.80 -2.73 -5.48
N LEU A 118 -2.90 -2.15 -6.68
CA LEU A 118 -1.81 -2.10 -7.66
C LEU A 118 -0.55 -1.40 -7.13
N SER A 119 -0.70 -0.34 -6.33
CA SER A 119 0.43 0.40 -5.77
C SER A 119 1.14 -0.33 -4.63
N LYS A 120 0.48 -1.33 -4.02
CA LYS A 120 0.96 -2.04 -2.83
C LYS A 120 1.25 -3.52 -3.07
N ILE A 121 0.78 -4.10 -4.16
CA ILE A 121 1.09 -5.49 -4.54
C ILE A 121 2.60 -5.66 -4.74
N VAL A 122 3.15 -6.77 -4.26
CA VAL A 122 4.54 -7.16 -4.52
C VAL A 122 4.71 -7.43 -6.02
N PHE A 123 5.83 -6.99 -6.59
CA PHE A 123 6.18 -7.30 -7.98
C PHE A 123 6.97 -8.62 -8.03
N CYS A 124 6.37 -9.68 -8.57
CA CYS A 124 7.02 -10.97 -8.79
C CYS A 124 6.36 -11.72 -9.96
N GLU A 125 6.89 -12.89 -10.34
CA GLU A 125 6.36 -13.69 -11.45
C GLU A 125 4.87 -14.03 -11.30
N GLN A 126 4.41 -14.26 -10.07
CA GLN A 126 3.02 -14.60 -9.78
C GLN A 126 2.06 -13.41 -9.98
N THR A 127 2.49 -12.18 -9.67
CA THR A 127 1.63 -10.99 -9.72
C THR A 127 1.72 -10.27 -11.06
N LEU A 128 2.79 -10.50 -11.82
CA LEU A 128 3.08 -9.83 -13.08
C LEU A 128 1.93 -9.89 -14.11
N PRO A 129 1.27 -11.04 -14.38
CA PRO A 129 0.20 -11.10 -15.39
C PRO A 129 -0.95 -10.13 -15.06
N GLU A 130 -1.36 -10.08 -13.80
CA GLU A 130 -2.45 -9.22 -13.34
C GLU A 130 -2.06 -7.73 -13.35
N ILE A 131 -0.78 -7.41 -13.13
CA ILE A 131 -0.27 -6.03 -13.27
C ILE A 131 -0.30 -5.59 -14.75
N ILE A 132 0.06 -6.48 -15.67
CA ILE A 132 0.01 -6.21 -17.12
C ILE A 132 -1.43 -5.90 -17.56
N ASP A 133 -2.41 -6.66 -17.07
CA ASP A 133 -3.82 -6.43 -17.40
C ASP A 133 -4.33 -5.07 -16.94
N ARG A 134 -3.72 -4.46 -15.91
CA ARG A 134 -4.08 -3.11 -15.44
C ARG A 134 -3.64 -1.99 -16.37
N VAL A 135 -2.80 -2.26 -17.37
CA VAL A 135 -2.55 -1.30 -18.47
C VAL A 135 -3.82 -1.00 -19.26
N ARG A 136 -4.85 -1.86 -19.19
CA ARG A 136 -6.17 -1.68 -19.81
C ARG A 136 -7.27 -1.32 -18.81
N ASP A 137 -6.93 -0.88 -17.60
CA ASP A 137 -7.95 -0.48 -16.63
C ASP A 137 -8.84 0.66 -17.16
N PRO A 138 -10.17 0.65 -16.89
CA PRO A 138 -11.06 1.73 -17.32
C PRO A 138 -10.64 3.11 -16.82
N HIS A 139 -9.98 3.17 -15.66
CA HIS A 139 -9.57 4.42 -15.03
C HIS A 139 -8.10 4.77 -15.35
N LEU A 140 -7.90 5.97 -15.91
CA LEU A 140 -6.60 6.48 -16.37
C LEU A 140 -5.48 6.36 -15.32
N GLN A 141 -5.74 6.72 -14.06
CA GLN A 141 -4.71 6.68 -13.02
C GLN A 141 -4.21 5.25 -12.71
N VAL A 142 -5.06 4.24 -12.87
CA VAL A 142 -4.68 2.84 -12.67
C VAL A 142 -3.79 2.37 -13.83
N ARG A 143 -4.16 2.72 -15.07
CA ARG A 143 -3.34 2.43 -16.26
C ARG A 143 -1.95 3.03 -16.15
N ARG A 144 -1.87 4.33 -15.84
CA ARG A 144 -0.61 5.05 -15.64
C ARG A 144 0.26 4.37 -14.58
N LYS A 145 -0.31 3.99 -13.44
CA LYS A 145 0.43 3.29 -12.39
C LYS A 145 0.96 1.93 -12.86
N ALA A 146 0.17 1.16 -13.60
CA ALA A 146 0.59 -0.13 -14.12
C ALA A 146 1.75 0.03 -15.10
N ILE A 147 1.63 0.95 -16.06
CA ILE A 147 2.70 1.28 -17.03
C ILE A 147 3.98 1.66 -16.28
N LEU A 148 3.88 2.53 -15.26
CA LEU A 148 5.04 2.93 -14.47
C LEU A 148 5.71 1.74 -13.76
N ILE A 149 4.94 0.90 -13.06
CA ILE A 149 5.48 -0.30 -12.38
C ILE A 149 6.26 -1.17 -13.38
N LEU A 150 5.68 -1.37 -14.56
CA LEU A 150 6.25 -2.22 -15.60
C LEU A 150 7.49 -1.61 -16.25
N LEU A 151 7.57 -0.28 -16.35
CA LEU A 151 8.78 0.41 -16.82
C LEU A 151 9.95 0.31 -15.82
N TYR A 152 9.73 0.26 -14.50
CA TYR A 152 10.83 0.01 -13.53
C TYR A 152 11.39 -1.40 -13.63
N SER A 153 10.52 -2.37 -13.88
CA SER A 153 10.96 -3.73 -14.09
C SER A 153 11.57 -3.84 -15.49
N ASN A 154 12.90 -3.71 -15.61
CA ASN A 154 13.71 -3.84 -16.85
C ASN A 154 13.38 -5.07 -17.74
N GLU A 155 12.58 -6.02 -17.25
CA GLU A 155 12.00 -7.12 -18.02
C GLU A 155 10.94 -6.68 -19.03
N LEU A 156 10.17 -5.61 -18.77
CA LEU A 156 8.99 -5.30 -19.58
C LEU A 156 9.22 -4.42 -20.80
N THR A 157 10.27 -3.59 -20.88
CA THR A 157 10.63 -2.98 -22.18
C THR A 157 10.88 -4.08 -23.22
N ARG A 158 11.51 -5.18 -22.80
CA ARG A 158 11.83 -6.33 -23.67
C ARG A 158 10.61 -7.23 -23.92
N LYS A 159 9.81 -7.53 -22.89
CA LYS A 159 8.62 -8.39 -23.00
C LYS A 159 7.43 -7.68 -23.68
N ILE A 160 7.22 -6.37 -23.51
CA ILE A 160 6.24 -5.59 -24.31
C ILE A 160 6.61 -5.64 -25.79
N LEU A 161 7.89 -5.43 -26.13
CA LEU A 161 8.37 -5.51 -27.52
C LEU A 161 8.26 -6.93 -28.11
N GLN A 162 8.36 -7.99 -27.29
CA GLN A 162 8.25 -9.39 -27.75
C GLN A 162 6.81 -9.95 -27.77
N HIS A 163 5.95 -9.58 -26.83
CA HIS A 163 4.56 -10.03 -26.78
C HIS A 163 3.62 -9.21 -27.67
N SER A 164 3.96 -7.96 -28.00
CA SER A 164 3.23 -7.13 -28.99
C SER A 164 3.21 -7.74 -30.39
N SER A 165 4.10 -8.69 -30.70
CA SER A 165 4.03 -9.50 -31.92
C SER A 165 2.91 -10.55 -31.89
N LYS A 166 2.36 -10.91 -30.71
CA LYS A 166 1.32 -11.93 -30.52
C LYS A 166 -0.02 -11.41 -30.03
N GLN A 167 -0.06 -10.25 -29.37
CA GLN A 167 -1.30 -9.53 -29.05
C GLN A 167 -1.07 -8.06 -29.38
N LYS A 168 -1.81 -7.53 -30.36
CA LYS A 168 -1.79 -6.09 -30.68
C LYS A 168 -2.02 -5.30 -29.39
N LEU A 169 -1.00 -4.60 -28.92
CA LEU A 169 -1.19 -3.53 -27.95
C LEU A 169 -1.88 -2.42 -28.75
N ASP A 170 -3.08 -2.02 -28.33
CA ASP A 170 -3.87 -1.04 -29.07
C ASP A 170 -3.10 0.27 -29.19
N LYS A 171 -3.24 0.96 -30.33
CA LYS A 171 -2.54 2.21 -30.65
C LYS A 171 -2.65 3.24 -29.52
N GLU A 172 -3.82 3.29 -28.88
CA GLU A 172 -4.12 4.15 -27.72
C GLU A 172 -3.23 3.85 -26.50
N ILE A 173 -2.91 2.58 -26.22
CA ILE A 173 -2.04 2.19 -25.11
C ILE A 173 -0.59 2.58 -25.40
N LEU A 174 -0.14 2.40 -26.65
CA LEU A 174 1.21 2.82 -27.06
C LEU A 174 1.35 4.33 -27.03
N GLU A 175 0.31 5.08 -27.40
CA GLU A 175 0.26 6.53 -27.26
C GLU A 175 0.27 6.95 -25.78
N GLU A 176 -0.47 6.28 -24.90
CA GLU A 176 -0.46 6.57 -23.45
C GLU A 176 0.92 6.27 -22.83
N VAL A 177 1.57 5.19 -23.24
CA VAL A 177 2.96 4.87 -22.84
C VAL A 177 3.93 5.95 -23.33
N ALA A 178 3.80 6.42 -24.57
CA ALA A 178 4.65 7.48 -25.12
C ALA A 178 4.46 8.80 -24.37
N ILE A 179 3.22 9.19 -24.08
CA ILE A 179 2.90 10.40 -23.29
C ILE A 179 3.50 10.31 -21.89
N ILE A 180 3.39 9.17 -21.20
CA ILE A 180 4.00 9.00 -19.87
C ILE A 180 5.53 9.11 -19.99
N ILE A 181 6.14 8.47 -20.99
CA ILE A 181 7.60 8.58 -21.20
C ILE A 181 8.00 10.04 -21.48
N GLU A 182 7.23 10.77 -22.29
CA GLU A 182 7.46 12.18 -22.62
C GLU A 182 7.29 13.10 -21.41
N GLU A 183 6.18 13.02 -20.68
CA GLU A 183 5.91 13.79 -19.47
C GLU A 183 7.00 13.58 -18.41
N TYR A 184 7.45 12.33 -18.22
CA TYR A 184 8.56 12.03 -17.30
C TYR A 184 9.93 12.48 -17.84
N SER A 185 10.08 12.65 -19.16
CA SER A 185 11.30 13.18 -19.78
C SER A 185 11.38 14.72 -19.77
N GLU A 186 10.24 15.42 -19.83
CA GLU A 186 10.16 16.88 -19.78
C GLU A 186 10.41 17.43 -18.36
N TYR A 187 10.00 16.70 -17.32
CA TYR A 187 10.26 17.09 -15.92
C TYR A 187 11.75 17.23 -15.58
N HIS A 188 12.63 16.60 -16.36
CA HIS A 188 14.07 16.74 -16.24
C HIS A 188 14.75 16.81 -17.62
N LEU A 189 14.60 17.94 -18.33
CA LEU A 189 15.49 18.45 -19.40
C LEU A 189 16.42 17.39 -20.03
N VAL A 190 15.86 16.36 -20.66
CA VAL A 190 16.65 15.46 -21.50
C VAL A 190 16.50 15.98 -22.91
N SER A 191 17.48 16.77 -23.36
CA SER A 191 17.52 17.26 -24.73
C SER A 191 17.32 16.10 -25.71
N SER A 192 16.70 16.38 -26.86
CA SER A 192 16.37 15.38 -27.89
C SER A 192 17.56 14.56 -28.42
N GLN A 193 18.79 14.89 -27.99
CA GLN A 193 20.05 14.25 -28.37
C GLN A 193 20.51 13.11 -27.43
N VAL A 194 19.83 12.87 -26.32
CA VAL A 194 20.27 11.85 -25.34
C VAL A 194 19.70 10.47 -25.70
N SER A 195 20.54 9.43 -25.53
CA SER A 195 20.17 8.05 -25.86
C SER A 195 18.96 7.56 -25.05
N THR A 196 18.16 6.67 -25.64
CA THR A 196 17.02 6.02 -24.97
C THR A 196 17.41 5.36 -23.65
N SER A 197 18.65 4.84 -23.55
CA SER A 197 19.18 4.25 -22.31
C SER A 197 19.27 5.28 -21.17
N ASP A 198 19.72 6.50 -21.45
CA ASP A 198 19.90 7.50 -20.41
C ASP A 198 18.58 8.21 -20.05
N LYS A 199 17.62 8.25 -21.00
CA LYS A 199 16.21 8.57 -20.70
C LYS A 199 15.61 7.57 -19.72
N ILE A 200 15.84 6.26 -19.92
CA ILE A 200 15.39 5.21 -18.99
C ILE A 200 16.06 5.34 -17.62
N LYS A 201 17.35 5.69 -17.55
CA LYS A 201 18.03 5.96 -16.26
C LYS A 201 17.48 7.20 -15.54
N ALA A 202 17.15 8.26 -16.27
CA ALA A 202 16.54 9.46 -15.71
C ALA A 202 15.14 9.17 -15.17
N ILE A 203 14.33 8.40 -15.91
CA ILE A 203 13.03 7.88 -15.45
C ILE A 203 13.24 7.06 -14.15
N LYS A 204 14.21 6.15 -14.12
CA LYS A 204 14.52 5.37 -12.91
C LYS A 204 14.85 6.26 -11.69
N TYR A 205 15.57 7.36 -11.89
CA TYR A 205 15.90 8.32 -10.84
C TYR A 205 14.69 9.13 -10.35
N VAL A 206 13.86 9.62 -11.28
CA VAL A 206 12.67 10.43 -10.97
C VAL A 206 11.66 9.64 -10.15
N ILE A 207 11.46 8.36 -10.46
CA ILE A 207 10.52 7.56 -9.69
C ILE A 207 11.06 7.07 -8.36
N ASP A 208 12.37 6.93 -8.20
CA ASP A 208 12.97 6.82 -6.87
C ASP A 208 12.71 8.07 -6.01
N VAL A 209 12.52 9.25 -6.62
CA VAL A 209 12.15 10.50 -5.92
C VAL A 209 10.65 10.53 -5.58
N ASP A 210 9.76 10.15 -6.50
CA ASP A 210 8.31 10.07 -6.22
C ASP A 210 7.98 8.98 -5.17
N PHE A 211 8.67 7.85 -5.18
CA PHE A 211 8.58 6.84 -4.11
C PHE A 211 9.08 7.38 -2.75
N LYS A 212 10.01 8.35 -2.74
CA LYS A 212 10.42 9.06 -1.51
C LYS A 212 9.37 10.09 -1.08
N ALA A 213 8.64 10.73 -1.99
CA ALA A 213 7.52 11.61 -1.64
C ALA A 213 6.33 10.84 -1.05
N ASP A 214 6.08 9.60 -1.50
CA ASP A 214 5.14 8.67 -0.85
C ASP A 214 5.59 8.23 0.56
N LYS A 215 6.89 8.38 0.90
CA LYS A 215 7.36 8.27 2.30
C LYS A 215 7.07 9.54 3.12
N GLU A 216 6.75 10.67 2.50
CA GLU A 216 6.41 11.93 3.20
C GLU A 216 4.91 12.06 3.49
N SER A 217 4.02 11.47 2.68
CA SER A 217 2.60 11.26 3.02
C SER A 217 2.42 10.36 4.26
N ASN A 218 3.49 9.67 4.65
CA ASN A 218 3.68 9.01 5.94
C ASN A 218 3.78 10.01 7.13
N ASN A 219 3.59 11.32 6.93
CA ASN A 219 3.53 12.33 7.99
C ASN A 219 2.42 12.04 9.03
N ASN A 220 1.31 11.39 8.65
CA ASN A 220 0.33 10.89 9.63
C ASN A 220 0.90 9.74 10.48
N SER A 221 1.74 8.88 9.89
CA SER A 221 2.49 7.87 10.67
C SER A 221 3.52 8.52 11.60
N LYS A 222 4.11 9.67 11.21
CA LYS A 222 5.00 10.44 12.10
C LYS A 222 4.23 10.99 13.29
N SER A 223 3.01 11.51 13.11
CA SER A 223 2.18 11.97 14.23
C SER A 223 1.82 10.84 15.20
N ILE A 224 1.45 9.65 14.71
CA ILE A 224 1.19 8.47 15.55
C ILE A 224 2.47 7.97 16.24
N LYS A 225 3.59 7.92 15.51
CA LYS A 225 4.91 7.57 16.07
C LYS A 225 5.36 8.55 17.15
N GLN A 226 5.21 9.85 16.91
CA GLN A 226 5.51 10.90 17.89
C GLN A 226 4.63 10.79 19.14
N LEU A 227 3.36 10.42 18.98
CA LEU A 227 2.43 10.19 20.09
C LEU A 227 2.78 8.96 20.93
N LEU A 228 3.12 7.83 20.28
CA LEU A 228 3.58 6.63 20.97
C LEU A 228 4.95 6.83 21.64
N GLN A 229 5.79 7.68 21.06
CA GLN A 229 7.09 8.08 21.62
C GLN A 229 6.96 9.15 22.71
N SER A 230 5.87 9.93 22.73
CA SER A 230 5.56 10.87 23.80
C SER A 230 5.12 10.07 25.02
N ARG A 231 6.08 9.84 25.93
CA ARG A 231 6.02 8.95 27.11
C ARG A 231 4.96 9.28 28.17
N LYS A 232 3.81 9.88 27.80
CA LYS A 232 2.75 10.38 28.69
C LYS A 232 1.33 9.99 28.31
N THR A 233 1.08 9.35 27.16
CA THR A 233 -0.30 9.02 26.74
C THR A 233 -0.83 7.76 27.42
N ASN A 234 -1.63 7.96 28.47
CA ASN A 234 -2.53 6.96 29.05
C ASN A 234 -3.60 6.53 28.00
N LEU A 235 -4.01 5.26 27.99
CA LEU A 235 -5.12 4.74 27.18
C LEU A 235 -6.34 5.69 27.17
N GLU A 236 -6.74 6.23 28.31
CA GLU A 236 -7.86 7.18 28.42
C GLU A 236 -7.64 8.50 27.67
N GLU A 237 -6.41 9.01 27.57
CA GLU A 237 -6.12 10.21 26.78
C GLU A 237 -6.10 9.90 25.28
N LEU A 238 -5.52 8.76 24.89
CA LEU A 238 -5.62 8.27 23.52
C LEU A 238 -7.09 8.03 23.15
N PHE A 239 -7.90 7.46 24.04
CA PHE A 239 -9.35 7.26 23.86
C PHE A 239 -10.15 8.56 23.86
N LYS A 240 -9.72 9.60 24.59
CA LYS A 240 -10.31 10.96 24.51
C LYS A 240 -10.03 11.63 23.18
N TRP A 241 -8.83 11.47 22.62
CA TRP A 241 -8.50 11.94 21.28
C TRP A 241 -9.18 11.11 20.19
N LEU A 242 -9.31 9.81 20.43
CA LEU A 242 -10.06 8.88 19.58
C LEU A 242 -11.58 8.96 19.78
N ARG A 243 -12.09 9.83 20.68
CA ARG A 243 -13.53 9.96 20.93
C ARG A 243 -14.23 10.00 19.59
N PHE A 244 -15.02 8.97 19.39
CA PHE A 244 -16.03 8.87 18.37
C PHE A 244 -16.90 10.10 18.57
N ASP A 245 -16.89 11.03 17.61
CA ASP A 245 -17.95 12.02 17.50
C ASP A 245 -19.25 11.20 17.35
N ARG A 246 -19.87 10.91 18.49
CA ARG A 246 -21.31 10.89 18.56
C ARG A 246 -21.72 12.35 18.55
N ASP A 247 -22.68 12.62 17.68
CA ASP A 247 -23.52 13.82 17.67
C ASP A 247 -22.94 15.01 16.87
N ASN A 248 -23.00 14.90 15.53
CA ASN A 248 -23.93 15.66 14.68
C ASN A 248 -23.80 15.27 13.20
#